data_AF-A0A520IQ34-F1
#
_entry.id   AF-A0A520IQ34-F1
#
_cell.length_a   1.000
_cell.length_b   1.000
_cell.length_c   1.000
_cell.angle_alpha   90.00
_cell.angle_beta   90.00
_cell.angle_gamma   90.00
#
_symmetry.space_group_name_H-M   'P 1'
#
loop_
_entity.id
_entity.type
_entity.pdbx_description
1 polymer ?
#
loop_
_entity_poly.entity_id
_entity_poly.type
_entity_poly.pdbx_seq_one_letter_code
_entity_poly.pdbx_strand_id
1 'polypeptide(L)'
;PIYGFLIAKTWPTRTQGWALVLAATGAALLLGRSYQLDAKNLVGDLLCILAGLLYTVYFILMARARATLAPLSALTLSTLAGIVPLLVFALAMGERVMPTHWGPLIGLALCSQVLGQGLMIYALGRFSPLVIGIALLIQPVVAGVVGWLVYGERLGAADLVGVVMVGVALVLVRRGPPPEVPLEDTLDTPDFERQETV
;
A
#
# COMPACT_ATOMS: atom_id res chain seq x y z
N PRO A 1 -5.37 3.70 0.12
CA PRO A 1 -6.77 3.93 0.52
C PRO A 1 -7.35 5.27 0.00
N ILE A 2 -6.81 6.42 0.40
CA ILE A 2 -7.34 7.77 0.06
C ILE A 2 -7.47 7.97 -1.46
N TYR A 3 -6.44 7.60 -2.23
CA TYR A 3 -6.48 7.69 -3.69
C TYR A 3 -7.54 6.78 -4.34
N GLY A 4 -7.78 5.59 -3.77
CA GLY A 4 -8.80 4.67 -4.25
C GLY A 4 -10.22 5.21 -4.06
N PHE A 5 -10.48 5.91 -2.96
CA PHE A 5 -11.75 6.62 -2.72
C PHE A 5 -11.93 7.82 -3.66
N LEU A 6 -10.83 8.52 -4.00
CA LEU A 6 -10.82 9.63 -4.95
C LEU A 6 -11.13 9.20 -6.39
N ILE A 7 -10.58 8.07 -6.85
CA ILE A 7 -10.90 7.50 -8.18
C ILE A 7 -12.27 6.85 -8.21
N ALA A 8 -12.62 6.07 -7.18
CA ALA A 8 -13.86 5.29 -7.18
C ALA A 8 -15.10 6.12 -6.87
N LYS A 9 -14.95 7.44 -6.59
CA LYS A 9 -16.01 8.41 -6.27
C LYS A 9 -17.02 7.90 -5.22
N THR A 10 -16.62 6.93 -4.42
CA THR A 10 -17.43 6.24 -3.42
C THR A 10 -16.85 6.57 -2.06
N TRP A 11 -17.64 7.24 -1.22
CA TRP A 11 -17.20 7.65 0.11
C TRP A 11 -17.13 6.43 1.03
N PRO A 12 -16.10 6.32 1.90
CA PRO A 12 -16.03 5.25 2.88
C PRO A 12 -17.27 5.26 3.77
N THR A 13 -17.86 4.08 3.99
CA THR A 13 -18.96 3.94 4.95
C THR A 13 -18.48 4.31 6.36
N ARG A 14 -19.39 4.74 7.24
CA ARG A 14 -19.05 5.20 8.62
C ARG A 14 -18.15 4.21 9.37
N THR A 15 -18.34 2.91 9.17
CA THR A 15 -17.53 1.83 9.76
C THR A 15 -16.12 1.74 9.16
N GLN A 16 -15.98 1.93 7.85
CA GLN A 16 -14.67 1.99 7.18
C GLN A 16 -13.87 3.23 7.59
N GLY A 17 -14.53 4.37 7.78
CA GLY A 17 -13.89 5.59 8.30
C GLY A 17 -13.30 5.36 9.70
N TRP A 18 -14.08 4.79 10.62
CA TRP A 18 -13.59 4.44 11.96
C TRP A 18 -12.43 3.45 11.94
N ALA A 19 -12.48 2.43 11.08
CA ALA A 19 -11.39 1.47 10.95
C ALA A 19 -10.12 2.11 10.39
N LEU A 20 -10.24 3.07 9.46
CA LEU A 20 -9.11 3.80 8.91
C LEU A 20 -8.43 4.68 9.98
N VAL A 21 -9.23 5.38 10.79
CA VAL A 21 -8.74 6.16 11.93
C VAL A 21 -8.05 5.26 12.94
N LEU A 22 -8.68 4.14 13.31
CA LEU A 22 -8.12 3.19 14.27
C LEU A 22 -6.78 2.60 13.79
N ALA A 23 -6.69 2.23 12.51
CA ALA A 23 -5.46 1.76 11.88
C ALA A 23 -4.38 2.85 11.85
N ALA A 24 -4.74 4.09 11.51
CA ALA A 24 -3.81 5.21 11.50
C ALA A 24 -3.26 5.48 12.90
N THR A 25 -4.11 5.45 13.93
CA THR A 25 -3.70 5.62 15.33
C THR A 25 -2.83 4.46 15.82
N GLY A 26 -3.20 3.21 15.49
CA GLY A 26 -2.40 2.04 15.85
C GLY A 26 -1.02 2.03 15.19
N ALA A 27 -0.94 2.41 13.91
CA ALA A 27 0.32 2.62 13.21
C ALA A 27 1.13 3.78 13.84
N ALA A 28 0.48 4.91 14.14
CA ALA A 28 1.14 6.04 14.80
C ALA A 28 1.69 5.68 16.20
N LEU A 29 1.04 4.79 16.94
CA LEU A 29 1.55 4.29 18.22
C LEU A 29 2.79 3.39 18.04
N LEU A 30 2.75 2.50 17.05
CA LEU A 30 3.90 1.65 16.70
C LEU A 30 5.11 2.47 16.23
N LEU A 31 4.89 3.52 15.44
CA LEU A 31 5.95 4.39 14.93
C LEU A 31 6.36 5.48 15.93
N GLY A 32 5.44 5.90 16.82
CA GLY A 32 5.59 7.05 17.70
C GLY A 32 6.62 6.88 18.80
N ARG A 33 6.96 5.64 19.17
CA ARG A 33 8.00 5.38 20.17
C ARG A 33 9.42 5.70 19.71
N SER A 34 9.66 5.71 18.40
CA SER A 34 10.94 6.13 17.80
C SER A 34 10.94 7.60 17.37
N TYR A 35 9.87 8.34 17.66
CA TYR A 35 9.71 9.73 17.23
C TYR A 35 10.52 10.67 18.13
N GLN A 36 11.82 10.78 17.86
CA GLN A 36 12.64 11.88 18.35
C GLN A 36 12.39 13.10 17.46
N LEU A 37 11.37 13.89 17.81
CA LEU A 37 11.15 15.24 17.27
C LEU A 37 12.34 16.12 17.70
N ASP A 38 13.38 16.08 16.89
CA ASP A 38 14.60 16.82 17.09
C ASP A 38 14.95 17.49 15.76
N ALA A 39 15.32 18.77 15.80
CA ALA A 39 15.56 19.57 14.59
C ALA A 39 16.65 18.97 13.68
N LYS A 40 17.51 18.12 14.24
CA LYS A 40 18.51 17.34 13.51
C LYS A 40 17.93 16.35 12.49
N ASN A 41 16.68 15.91 12.65
CA ASN A 41 16.04 14.90 11.80
C ASN A 41 15.10 15.48 10.73
N LEU A 42 14.96 16.82 10.65
CA LEU A 42 14.05 17.52 9.71
C LEU A 42 14.23 17.09 8.24
N VAL A 43 15.47 16.88 7.80
CA VAL A 43 15.76 16.42 6.44
C VAL A 43 15.20 15.01 6.21
N GLY A 44 15.34 14.11 7.19
CA GLY A 44 14.79 12.76 7.14
C GLY A 44 13.26 12.75 7.10
N ASP A 45 12.62 13.61 7.89
CA ASP A 45 11.15 13.75 7.90
C ASP A 45 10.62 14.25 6.54
N LEU A 46 11.27 15.26 5.95
CA LEU A 46 10.92 15.77 4.62
C LEU A 46 11.11 14.70 3.52
N LEU A 47 12.21 13.94 3.59
CA LEU A 47 12.44 12.81 2.68
C LEU A 47 11.40 11.70 2.87
N CYS A 48 10.94 11.45 4.10
CA CYS A 48 9.89 10.47 4.39
C CYS A 48 8.54 10.89 3.77
N ILE A 49 8.16 12.16 3.92
CA ILE A 49 6.95 12.71 3.31
C ILE A 49 7.05 12.64 1.77
N LEU A 50 8.20 13.02 1.21
CA LEU A 50 8.44 12.92 -0.23
C LEU A 50 8.35 11.46 -0.72
N ALA A 51 8.92 10.51 0.01
CA ALA A 51 8.82 9.09 -0.30
C ALA A 51 7.37 8.61 -0.29
N GLY A 52 6.56 9.01 0.70
CA GLY A 52 5.13 8.69 0.75
C GLY A 52 4.33 9.25 -0.44
N LEU A 53 4.64 10.49 -0.85
CA LEU A 53 4.02 11.12 -2.02
C LEU A 53 4.39 10.40 -3.31
N LEU A 54 5.69 10.15 -3.54
CA LEU A 54 6.19 9.42 -4.70
C LEU A 54 5.63 8.00 -4.77
N TYR A 55 5.52 7.33 -3.62
CA TYR A 55 4.95 5.99 -3.53
C TYR A 55 3.45 5.96 -3.85
N THR A 56 2.73 7.02 -3.44
CA THR A 56 1.34 7.19 -3.85
C THR A 56 1.27 7.33 -5.37
N VAL A 57 2.03 8.26 -5.97
CA VAL A 57 2.10 8.44 -7.44
C VAL A 57 2.47 7.15 -8.16
N TYR A 58 3.44 6.40 -7.64
CA TYR A 58 3.82 5.09 -8.14
C TYR A 58 2.62 4.14 -8.22
N PHE A 59 1.85 3.99 -7.13
CA PHE A 59 0.67 3.13 -7.12
C PHE A 59 -0.39 3.55 -8.13
N ILE A 60 -0.58 4.86 -8.31
CA ILE A 60 -1.50 5.42 -9.32
C ILE A 60 -1.09 5.00 -10.72
N LEU A 61 0.16 5.28 -11.07
CA LEU A 61 0.72 4.98 -12.39
C LEU A 61 0.75 3.48 -12.62
N MET A 62 1.07 2.70 -11.59
CA MET A 62 1.10 1.25 -11.64
C MET A 62 -0.29 0.66 -11.85
N ALA A 63 -1.32 1.17 -11.17
CA ALA A 63 -2.70 0.74 -11.40
C ALA A 63 -3.14 0.99 -12.85
N ARG A 64 -2.75 2.14 -13.44
CA ARG A 64 -3.00 2.44 -14.86
C ARG A 64 -2.20 1.54 -15.80
N ALA A 65 -0.91 1.35 -15.53
CA ALA A 65 -0.04 0.47 -16.31
C ALA A 65 -0.56 -0.98 -16.30
N ARG A 66 -1.11 -1.43 -15.17
CA ARG A 66 -1.68 -2.77 -15.01
C ARG A 66 -3.01 -2.99 -15.75
N ALA A 67 -3.67 -1.92 -16.20
CA ALA A 67 -4.84 -2.04 -17.08
C ALA A 67 -4.46 -2.49 -18.49
N THR A 68 -3.22 -2.22 -18.94
CA THR A 68 -2.76 -2.53 -20.30
C THR A 68 -1.59 -3.52 -20.35
N LEU A 69 -0.82 -3.64 -19.27
CA LEU A 69 0.39 -4.46 -19.20
C LEU A 69 0.24 -5.65 -18.25
N ALA A 70 0.86 -6.76 -18.64
CA ALA A 70 1.06 -7.91 -17.76
C ALA A 70 1.86 -7.51 -16.50
N PRO A 71 1.66 -8.20 -15.36
CA PRO A 71 2.22 -7.79 -14.07
C PRO A 71 3.75 -7.77 -14.08
N LEU A 72 4.36 -8.77 -14.72
CA LEU A 72 5.82 -8.85 -14.85
C LEU A 72 6.36 -7.74 -15.74
N SER A 73 5.71 -7.40 -16.85
CA SER A 73 6.13 -6.30 -17.73
C SER A 73 6.04 -4.94 -17.05
N ALA A 74 5.00 -4.72 -16.24
CA ALA A 74 4.87 -3.50 -15.45
C ALA A 74 5.95 -3.42 -14.34
N LEU A 75 6.25 -4.55 -13.69
CA LEU A 75 7.31 -4.65 -12.70
C LEU A 75 8.70 -4.42 -13.31
N THR A 76 9.00 -4.97 -14.49
CA THR A 76 10.29 -4.76 -15.14
C THR A 76 10.47 -3.31 -15.55
N LEU A 77 9.46 -2.68 -16.15
CA LEU A 77 9.52 -1.26 -16.52
C LEU A 77 9.73 -0.37 -15.28
N SER A 78 9.00 -0.64 -14.20
CA SER A 78 9.18 0.06 -12.93
C SER A 78 10.58 -0.13 -12.36
N THR A 79 11.12 -1.35 -12.42
CA THR A 79 12.43 -1.66 -11.86
C THR A 79 13.52 -0.95 -12.66
N LEU A 80 13.43 -0.98 -14.00
CA LEU A 80 14.35 -0.26 -14.89
C LEU A 80 14.29 1.26 -14.67
N ALA A 81 13.08 1.83 -14.53
CA ALA A 81 12.91 3.25 -14.24
C ALA A 81 13.54 3.66 -12.90
N GLY A 82 13.60 2.75 -11.93
CA GLY A 82 14.25 2.96 -10.63
C GLY A 82 15.77 2.95 -10.66
N ILE A 83 16.41 2.32 -11.67
CA ILE A 83 17.87 2.18 -11.73
C ILE A 83 18.57 3.54 -11.75
N VAL A 84 18.13 4.45 -12.63
CA VAL A 84 18.76 5.76 -12.81
C VAL A 84 18.73 6.61 -11.53
N PRO A 85 17.57 6.87 -10.89
CA PRO A 85 17.53 7.66 -9.67
C PRO A 85 18.29 7.01 -8.52
N LEU A 86 18.22 5.68 -8.37
CA LEU A 86 18.97 4.96 -7.33
C LEU A 86 20.48 5.06 -7.56
N LEU A 87 20.95 4.94 -8.81
CA LEU A 87 22.36 5.06 -9.15
C LEU A 87 22.88 6.48 -8.89
N VAL A 88 22.14 7.51 -9.30
CA VAL A 88 22.51 8.91 -9.02
C VAL A 88 22.63 9.15 -7.51
N PHE A 89 21.69 8.63 -6.73
CA PHE A 89 21.70 8.80 -5.28
C PHE A 89 22.85 8.03 -4.61
N ALA A 90 23.11 6.79 -5.03
CA ALA A 90 24.24 6.00 -4.53
C ALA A 90 25.58 6.68 -4.81
N LEU A 91 25.76 7.24 -6.02
CA LEU A 91 26.96 8.01 -6.38
C LEU A 91 27.07 9.30 -5.57
N ALA A 92 25.96 10.01 -5.35
CA ALA A 92 25.95 11.24 -4.54
C ALA A 92 26.32 10.98 -3.07
N MET A 93 25.96 9.82 -2.52
CA MET A 93 26.34 9.40 -1.17
C MET A 93 27.77 8.83 -1.07
N GLY A 94 28.44 8.58 -2.20
CA GLY A 94 29.77 7.95 -2.23
C GLY A 94 29.77 6.47 -1.86
N GLU A 95 28.61 5.81 -1.96
CA GLU A 95 28.44 4.40 -1.62
C GLU A 95 29.09 3.47 -2.66
N ARG A 96 29.48 2.27 -2.23
CA ARG A 96 30.03 1.26 -3.15
C ARG A 96 28.91 0.65 -4.00
N VAL A 97 28.81 1.07 -5.26
CA VAL A 97 27.80 0.58 -6.21
C VAL A 97 27.98 -0.89 -6.58
N MET A 98 29.23 -1.36 -6.68
CA MET A 98 29.52 -2.75 -7.04
C MET A 98 29.60 -3.62 -5.78
N PRO A 99 28.71 -4.62 -5.62
CA PRO A 99 28.68 -5.45 -4.44
C PRO A 99 29.79 -6.51 -4.44
N THR A 100 30.31 -6.80 -3.26
CA THR A 100 31.28 -7.88 -3.04
C THR A 100 30.60 -9.24 -2.85
N HIS A 101 29.38 -9.25 -2.29
CA HIS A 101 28.61 -10.47 -2.01
C HIS A 101 27.28 -10.47 -2.77
N TRP A 102 27.23 -11.22 -3.86
CA TRP A 102 26.04 -11.30 -4.73
C TRP A 102 24.93 -12.20 -4.18
N GLY A 103 25.26 -13.17 -3.32
CA GLY A 103 24.29 -14.14 -2.80
C GLY A 103 23.06 -13.51 -2.14
N PRO A 104 23.23 -12.67 -1.11
CA PRO A 104 22.10 -11.99 -0.47
C PRO A 104 21.32 -11.07 -1.41
N LEU A 105 22.00 -10.42 -2.35
CA LEU A 105 21.37 -9.50 -3.31
C LEU A 105 20.48 -10.24 -4.31
N ILE A 106 20.95 -11.38 -4.83
CA ILE A 106 20.16 -12.22 -5.71
C ILE A 106 18.97 -12.81 -4.93
N GLY A 107 19.20 -13.25 -3.69
CA GLY A 107 18.13 -13.73 -2.81
C GLY A 107 17.05 -12.67 -2.57
N LEU A 108 17.45 -11.44 -2.21
CA LEU A 108 16.54 -10.30 -2.03
C LEU A 108 15.83 -9.93 -3.34
N ALA A 109 16.54 -9.90 -4.47
CA ALA A 109 15.94 -9.59 -5.77
C ALA A 109 14.88 -10.62 -6.15
N LEU A 110 15.16 -11.92 -6.02
CA LEU A 110 14.19 -12.95 -6.39
C LEU A 110 13.03 -13.02 -5.39
N CYS A 111 13.33 -13.08 -4.09
CA CYS A 111 12.29 -13.25 -3.07
C CYS A 111 11.48 -11.98 -2.84
N SER A 112 12.14 -10.83 -2.67
CA SER A 112 11.43 -9.58 -2.38
C SER A 112 10.89 -8.92 -3.65
N GLN A 113 11.73 -8.76 -4.68
CA GLN A 113 11.32 -8.02 -5.87
C GLN A 113 10.47 -8.88 -6.80
N VAL A 114 10.94 -10.06 -7.21
CA VAL A 114 10.18 -10.87 -8.18
C VAL A 114 8.95 -11.51 -7.53
N LEU A 115 9.12 -12.22 -6.41
CA LEU A 115 8.00 -12.88 -5.75
C LEU A 115 7.12 -11.90 -4.97
N GLY A 116 7.69 -11.13 -4.04
CA GLY A 116 6.93 -10.20 -3.21
C GLY A 116 6.24 -9.09 -4.00
N GLN A 117 7.01 -8.25 -4.68
CA GLN A 117 6.47 -7.13 -5.45
C GLN A 117 5.68 -7.60 -6.68
N GLY A 118 6.10 -8.68 -7.34
CA GLY A 118 5.34 -9.27 -8.45
C GLY A 118 3.95 -9.76 -8.03
N LEU A 119 3.84 -10.44 -6.88
CA LEU A 119 2.53 -10.88 -6.36
C LEU A 119 1.66 -9.70 -5.92
N MET A 120 2.26 -8.66 -5.33
CA MET A 120 1.55 -7.41 -4.98
C MET A 120 0.97 -6.73 -6.22
N ILE A 121 1.77 -6.56 -7.27
CA ILE A 121 1.33 -5.95 -8.53
C ILE A 121 0.31 -6.83 -9.26
N TYR A 122 0.44 -8.15 -9.15
CA TYR A 122 -0.57 -9.08 -9.63
C TYR A 122 -1.92 -8.85 -8.94
N ALA A 123 -1.91 -8.81 -7.61
CA ALA A 123 -3.08 -8.56 -6.77
C ALA A 123 -3.72 -7.19 -7.04
N LEU A 124 -2.90 -6.15 -7.28
CA LEU A 124 -3.35 -4.79 -7.56
C LEU A 124 -4.33 -4.71 -8.76
N GLY A 125 -4.14 -5.56 -9.77
CA GLY A 125 -5.00 -5.60 -10.96
C GLY A 125 -6.25 -6.47 -10.80
N ARG A 126 -6.44 -7.15 -9.66
CA ARG A 126 -7.53 -8.10 -9.44
C ARG A 126 -8.38 -7.84 -8.19
N PHE A 127 -7.87 -7.10 -7.23
CA PHE A 127 -8.59 -6.83 -5.98
C PHE A 127 -9.00 -5.36 -5.87
N SER A 128 -10.07 -5.11 -5.10
CA SER A 128 -10.55 -3.75 -4.88
C SER A 128 -9.53 -2.91 -4.08
N PRO A 129 -9.53 -1.57 -4.22
CA PRO A 129 -8.63 -0.69 -3.48
C PRO A 129 -8.67 -0.87 -1.96
N LEU A 130 -9.83 -1.30 -1.44
CA LEU A 130 -10.04 -1.60 -0.04
C LEU A 130 -9.23 -2.85 0.40
N VAL A 131 -9.23 -3.92 -0.38
CA VAL A 131 -8.45 -5.13 -0.09
C VAL A 131 -6.95 -4.84 -0.11
N ILE A 132 -6.49 -4.04 -1.07
CA ILE A 132 -5.09 -3.60 -1.13
C ILE A 132 -4.74 -2.73 0.07
N GLY A 133 -5.65 -1.82 0.47
CA GLY A 133 -5.49 -1.00 1.66
C GLY A 133 -5.37 -1.83 2.94
N ILE A 134 -6.18 -2.88 3.09
CA ILE A 134 -6.08 -3.83 4.20
C ILE A 134 -4.74 -4.59 4.15
N ALA A 135 -4.32 -5.05 2.98
CA ALA A 135 -3.06 -5.77 2.82
C ALA A 135 -1.85 -4.93 3.23
N LEU A 136 -1.87 -3.61 2.95
CA LEU A 136 -0.83 -2.68 3.41
C LEU A 136 -0.80 -2.55 4.94
N LEU A 137 -1.95 -2.66 5.62
CA LEU A 137 -2.02 -2.63 7.08
C LEU A 137 -1.45 -3.90 7.75
N ILE A 138 -1.32 -5.00 7.01
CA ILE A 138 -0.65 -6.21 7.52
C ILE A 138 0.86 -5.97 7.66
N GLN A 139 1.45 -5.15 6.80
CA GLN A 139 2.89 -4.87 6.80
C GLN A 139 3.43 -4.38 8.15
N PRO A 140 2.85 -3.34 8.81
CA PRO A 140 3.33 -2.87 10.12
C PRO A 140 3.15 -3.92 11.23
N VAL A 141 2.10 -4.74 11.17
CA VAL A 141 1.89 -5.84 12.14
C VAL A 141 2.99 -6.88 11.99
N VAL A 142 3.25 -7.34 10.76
CA VAL A 142 4.30 -8.31 10.47
C VAL A 142 5.67 -7.74 10.84
N ALA A 143 5.94 -6.47 10.51
CA ALA A 143 7.18 -5.80 10.88
C ALA A 143 7.40 -5.78 12.41
N GLY A 144 6.38 -5.42 13.19
CA GLY A 144 6.47 -5.43 14.66
C GLY A 144 6.68 -6.83 15.24
N VAL A 145 5.99 -7.85 14.72
CA VAL A 145 6.15 -9.24 15.15
C VAL A 145 7.54 -9.77 14.82
N VAL A 146 8.07 -9.48 13.62
CA VAL A 146 9.42 -9.87 13.22
C VAL A 146 10.48 -9.12 14.04
N GLY A 147 10.30 -7.83 14.31
CA GLY A 147 11.14 -7.03 15.21
C GLY A 147 11.28 -7.68 16.59
N TRP A 148 10.16 -8.14 17.15
CA TRP A 148 10.16 -8.85 18.43
C TRP A 148 10.86 -10.21 18.38
N LEU A 149 10.51 -11.06 17.40
CA LEU A 149 10.99 -12.45 17.34
C LEU A 149 12.45 -12.57 16.89
N VAL A 150 12.86 -11.77 15.91
CA VAL A 150 14.18 -11.91 15.25
C VAL A 150 15.20 -10.95 15.85
N TYR A 151 14.80 -9.70 16.12
CA TYR A 151 15.70 -8.67 16.63
C TYR A 151 15.67 -8.54 18.16
N GLY A 152 14.78 -9.28 18.84
CA GLY A 152 14.68 -9.30 20.29
C GLY A 152 14.19 -7.98 20.89
N GLU A 153 13.57 -7.12 20.08
CA GLU A 153 13.06 -5.83 20.54
C GLU A 153 11.96 -6.03 21.58
N ARG A 154 12.10 -5.43 22.77
CA ARG A 154 11.06 -5.52 23.81
C ARG A 154 9.85 -4.68 23.39
N LEU A 155 8.85 -5.34 22.79
CA LEU A 155 7.52 -4.77 22.59
C LEU A 155 7.01 -4.26 23.95
N GLY A 156 6.85 -2.95 24.08
CA GLY A 156 6.18 -2.41 25.26
C GLY A 156 4.67 -2.55 25.14
N ALA A 157 3.96 -2.21 26.21
CA ALA A 157 2.50 -2.24 26.24
C ALA A 157 1.86 -1.41 25.11
N ALA A 158 2.48 -0.30 24.70
CA ALA A 158 2.01 0.55 23.61
C ALA A 158 2.09 -0.15 22.23
N ASP A 159 3.15 -0.93 21.99
CA ASP A 159 3.35 -1.65 20.73
C ASP A 159 2.33 -2.79 20.61
N LEU A 160 2.06 -3.47 21.72
CA LEU A 160 1.02 -4.50 21.81
C LEU A 160 -0.38 -3.91 21.53
N VAL A 161 -0.68 -2.75 22.11
CA VAL A 161 -1.93 -2.01 21.83
C VAL A 161 -2.00 -1.60 20.37
N GLY A 162 -0.90 -1.12 19.78
CA GLY A 162 -0.83 -0.79 18.35
C GLY A 162 -1.12 -1.98 17.44
N VAL A 163 -0.51 -3.14 17.70
CA VAL A 163 -0.77 -4.40 16.99
C VAL A 163 -2.24 -4.79 17.09
N VAL A 164 -2.82 -4.74 18.30
CA VAL A 164 -4.24 -5.08 18.52
C VAL A 164 -5.15 -4.10 17.79
N MET A 165 -4.87 -2.79 17.83
CA MET A 165 -5.66 -1.77 17.14
C MET A 165 -5.66 -1.97 15.61
N VAL A 166 -4.49 -2.25 15.02
CA VAL A 166 -4.38 -2.55 13.59
C VAL A 166 -5.10 -3.86 13.25
N GLY A 167 -4.99 -4.88 14.10
CA GLY A 167 -5.73 -6.14 13.95
C GLY A 167 -7.24 -5.97 14.00
N VAL A 168 -7.76 -5.19 14.95
CA VAL A 168 -9.20 -4.87 15.06
C VAL A 168 -9.66 -4.06 13.85
N ALA A 169 -8.89 -3.06 13.42
CA ALA A 169 -9.20 -2.30 12.21
C ALA A 169 -9.31 -3.23 10.99
N LEU A 170 -8.37 -4.16 10.81
CA LEU A 170 -8.37 -5.12 9.71
C LEU A 170 -9.63 -6.00 9.71
N VAL A 171 -10.07 -6.48 10.87
CA VAL A 171 -11.30 -7.26 11.02
C VAL A 171 -12.54 -6.42 10.68
N LEU A 172 -12.58 -5.16 11.10
CA LEU A 172 -13.71 -4.26 10.83
C LEU A 172 -13.82 -3.92 9.34
N VAL A 173 -12.71 -3.63 8.65
CA VAL A 173 -12.75 -3.34 7.21
C VAL A 173 -13.20 -4.57 6.41
N ARG A 174 -12.79 -5.79 6.80
CA ARG A 174 -13.22 -7.04 6.14
C ARG A 174 -14.73 -7.31 6.27
N ARG A 175 -15.38 -6.83 7.33
CA ARG A 175 -16.81 -7.06 7.60
C ARG A 175 -17.75 -5.98 7.05
N GLY A 176 -17.23 -4.89 6.46
CA GLY A 176 -18.07 -3.85 5.86
C GLY A 176 -18.77 -4.36 4.60
N PRO A 177 -20.09 -4.08 4.39
CA PRO A 177 -20.78 -4.48 3.16
C PRO A 177 -20.10 -3.85 1.92
N PRO A 178 -20.11 -4.52 0.76
CA PRO A 178 -19.72 -3.88 -0.50
C PRO A 178 -20.58 -2.62 -0.71
N PRO A 179 -20.02 -1.55 -1.29
CA PRO A 179 -20.80 -0.35 -1.57
C PRO A 179 -22.01 -0.73 -2.43
N GLU A 180 -23.22 -0.49 -1.92
CA GLU A 180 -24.44 -0.55 -2.72
C GLU A 180 -24.30 0.43 -3.87
N VAL A 181 -24.32 -0.09 -5.10
CA VAL A 181 -24.52 0.72 -6.30
C VAL A 181 -25.97 1.19 -6.24
N PRO A 182 -26.25 2.52 -6.16
CA PRO A 182 -27.63 3.00 -6.20
C PRO A 182 -28.31 2.48 -7.48
N LEU A 183 -29.41 1.72 -7.31
CA LEU A 183 -30.19 1.14 -8.40
C LEU A 183 -30.96 2.17 -9.25
N GLU A 184 -30.76 3.47 -8.99
CA GLU A 184 -31.47 4.57 -9.66
C GLU A 184 -31.14 4.72 -11.16
N ASP A 185 -30.12 4.04 -11.69
CA ASP A 185 -29.75 4.11 -13.12
C ASP A 185 -30.08 2.81 -13.91
N THR A 186 -30.73 1.83 -13.27
CA THR A 186 -31.15 0.57 -13.92
C THR A 186 -32.63 0.51 -14.28
N LEU A 187 -33.40 1.57 -13.99
CA LEU A 187 -34.82 1.67 -14.37
C LEU A 187 -35.05 2.42 -15.70
N ASP A 188 -33.99 2.85 -16.38
CA ASP A 188 -34.08 3.36 -17.75
C ASP A 188 -33.77 2.22 -18.75
N THR A 189 -34.49 1.10 -18.61
CA THR A 189 -34.72 0.21 -19.76
C THR A 189 -35.62 0.99 -20.72
N PRO A 190 -35.15 1.40 -21.91
CA PRO A 190 -36.06 1.91 -22.92
C PRO A 190 -37.09 0.82 -23.22
N ASP A 191 -38.35 1.19 -23.06
CA ASP A 191 -39.55 0.42 -23.36
C ASP A 191 -39.52 0.01 -24.85
N PHE A 192 -38.94 -1.14 -25.17
CA PHE A 192 -38.94 -1.71 -26.52
C PHE A 192 -40.30 -2.36 -26.87
N GLU A 193 -41.32 -2.23 -26.02
CA GLU A 193 -42.67 -2.77 -26.26
C GLU A 193 -43.65 -1.77 -26.90
N ARG A 194 -43.17 -0.78 -27.68
CA ARG A 194 -44.06 0.10 -28.48
C ARG A 194 -43.66 0.26 -29.94
N GLN A 195 -43.28 -0.84 -30.59
CA GLN A 195 -43.45 -1.00 -32.03
C GLN A 195 -44.34 -2.22 -32.30
N GLU A 196 -45.58 -2.08 -31.82
CA GLU A 196 -46.75 -2.81 -32.30
C GLU A 196 -46.92 -2.58 -33.81
N THR A 197 -47.14 -3.69 -34.53
CA THR A 197 -48.18 -3.83 -35.56
C THR A 197 -48.57 -2.56 -36.34
N VAL A 198 -48.16 -2.46 -37.61
CA VAL A 198 -49.01 -2.36 -38.82
C VAL A 198 -48.19 -2.81 -40.03
#